data_AF-A0A7J4LMT9-F1
#
_entry.id   AF-A0A7J4LMT9-F1
#
_cell.length_a   1.000
_cell.length_b   1.000
_cell.length_c   1.000
_cell.angle_alpha   90.00
_cell.angle_beta   90.00
_cell.angle_gamma   90.00
#
_symmetry.space_group_name_H-M   'P 1'
#
loop_
_entity.id
_entity.type
_entity.pdbx_description
1 polymer ?
#
loop_
_entity_poly.entity_id
_entity_poly.type
_entity_poly.pdbx_seq_one_letter_code
_entity_poly.pdbx_strand_id
1 'polypeptide(L)'
;MAIFTSIKTSKLWNALTPSMVLMIVALASVLDVSVTYRDVIRYFRSPVLDFVLVGLLLVTASSVSIVRLVNDRTLKDVLYMVAGLATFAVVGAAYTPMVEGLNVEPQDMYIRFFTPVLIFALANSITVMVASIDGRKSGYIFGAMGFIVPINIVLGYGFKYVNQKPDVLLLIAVLWMLIPVLWVRTLASAIEEEFSVEKRAVRTIAASIKTVLIYLLLGLSYLVSQGGIDISFNVMKVIDTYSSIIAGFSIIAGWYYVLSHVIIMFAMFMAHELALHAFDVKREMADDGSVVYVYKEKKKDVKDEKIDPFEPIINEMKKFQKEFHTGEVNRLVATQKIAKMKSELDLMLSKYEIGSREAAVKTLASIEKEVEFVFK
;
A
#
# COMPACT_ATOMS: atom_id res chain seq x y z
N MET A 1 42.38 10.68 12.64
CA MET A 1 41.34 9.63 12.65
C MET A 1 40.09 10.19 13.35
N ALA A 2 39.67 11.41 13.05
CA ALA A 2 38.97 11.87 11.84
C ALA A 2 37.50 11.43 11.80
N ILE A 3 36.66 12.33 12.34
CA ILE A 3 35.26 12.62 11.96
C ILE A 3 34.28 11.49 12.38
N PHE A 4 33.80 11.46 13.62
CA PHE A 4 32.68 12.32 14.07
C PHE A 4 31.70 12.66 12.93
N THR A 5 31.07 11.64 12.34
CA THR A 5 29.79 11.77 11.62
C THR A 5 28.64 11.98 12.61
N SER A 6 28.72 13.02 13.43
CA SER A 6 27.74 13.35 14.49
C SER A 6 26.67 14.37 14.06
N ILE A 7 26.37 14.51 12.76
CA ILE A 7 25.41 15.53 12.29
C ILE A 7 24.21 14.94 11.52
N LYS A 8 24.17 13.63 11.24
CA LYS A 8 22.97 12.98 10.66
C LYS A 8 22.21 12.05 11.62
N THR A 9 22.80 11.63 12.74
CA THR A 9 22.14 10.75 13.73
C THR A 9 21.26 11.52 14.71
N SER A 10 21.59 12.76 15.10
CA SER A 10 20.79 13.51 16.08
C SER A 10 19.39 13.89 15.58
N LYS A 11 19.25 14.27 14.30
CA LYS A 11 17.93 14.54 13.71
C LYS A 11 17.08 13.27 13.56
N LEU A 12 17.69 12.13 13.24
CA LEU A 12 16.99 10.84 13.13
C LEU A 12 16.55 10.37 14.53
N TRP A 13 17.42 10.46 15.54
CA TRP A 13 17.09 10.13 16.94
C TRP A 13 16.05 11.08 17.53
N ASN A 14 16.09 12.38 17.21
CA ASN A 14 15.08 13.35 17.64
C ASN A 14 13.73 13.19 16.92
N ALA A 15 13.71 12.57 15.73
CA ALA A 15 12.48 12.24 14.99
C ALA A 15 11.92 10.86 15.37
N LEU A 16 12.78 9.90 15.72
CA LEU A 16 12.42 8.55 16.17
C LEU A 16 11.94 8.52 17.62
N THR A 17 12.49 9.37 18.49
CA THR A 17 12.14 9.37 19.93
C THR A 17 10.66 9.66 20.18
N PRO A 18 9.97 10.63 19.55
CA PRO A 18 8.55 10.85 19.80
C PRO A 18 7.68 9.69 19.32
N SER A 19 7.97 9.12 18.15
CA SER A 19 7.19 8.00 17.60
C SER A 19 7.44 6.69 18.34
N MET A 20 8.68 6.41 18.75
CA MET A 20 9.01 5.25 19.57
C MET A 20 8.44 5.38 20.98
N VAL A 21 8.54 6.56 21.59
CA VAL A 21 7.88 6.85 22.87
C VAL A 21 6.37 6.71 22.71
N LEU A 22 5.75 7.21 21.64
CA LEU A 22 4.33 7.01 21.37
C LEU A 22 3.96 5.54 21.19
N MET A 23 4.79 4.72 20.55
CA MET A 23 4.54 3.29 20.38
C MET A 23 4.75 2.49 21.66
N ILE A 24 5.78 2.83 22.45
CA ILE A 24 6.04 2.21 23.75
C ILE A 24 4.98 2.63 24.75
N VAL A 25 4.58 3.90 24.75
CA VAL A 25 3.45 4.41 25.52
C VAL A 25 2.17 3.76 25.04
N ALA A 26 1.91 3.64 23.73
CA ALA A 26 0.74 2.91 23.23
C ALA A 26 0.72 1.46 23.69
N LEU A 27 1.85 0.75 23.59
CA LEU A 27 1.98 -0.63 24.06
C LEU A 27 1.78 -0.74 25.57
N ALA A 28 2.42 0.15 26.35
CA ALA A 28 2.29 0.19 27.80
C ALA A 28 0.86 0.55 28.22
N SER A 29 0.24 1.55 27.60
CA SER A 29 -1.16 1.95 27.80
C SER A 29 -2.11 0.81 27.47
N VAL A 30 -1.86 0.04 26.40
CA VAL A 30 -2.73 -1.09 26.03
C VAL A 30 -2.54 -2.25 26.99
N LEU A 31 -1.31 -2.57 27.39
CA LEU A 31 -1.04 -3.60 28.38
C LEU A 31 -1.59 -3.22 29.77
N ASP A 32 -1.48 -1.94 30.14
CA ASP A 32 -2.04 -1.38 31.38
C ASP A 32 -3.57 -1.33 31.32
N VAL A 33 -4.18 -0.95 30.19
CA VAL A 33 -5.64 -1.08 29.99
C VAL A 33 -6.06 -2.55 30.15
N SER A 34 -5.35 -3.51 29.58
CA SER A 34 -5.70 -4.93 29.71
C SER A 34 -5.62 -5.46 31.15
N VAL A 35 -4.74 -4.90 31.98
CA VAL A 35 -4.56 -5.29 33.40
C VAL A 35 -5.48 -4.50 34.33
N THR A 36 -5.62 -3.20 34.10
CA THR A 36 -6.27 -2.22 34.99
C THR A 36 -7.76 -2.07 34.69
N TYR A 37 -8.23 -2.37 33.47
CA TYR A 37 -9.65 -2.27 33.08
C TYR A 37 -10.46 -3.58 33.18
N ARG A 38 -9.97 -4.62 33.89
CA ARG A 38 -10.77 -5.84 34.15
C ARG A 38 -12.17 -5.49 34.70
N ASP A 39 -12.27 -4.44 35.52
CA ASP A 39 -13.54 -4.00 36.13
C ASP A 39 -14.30 -2.94 35.31
N VAL A 40 -13.64 -2.18 34.43
CA VAL A 40 -14.26 -1.10 33.65
C VAL A 40 -14.75 -1.56 32.28
N ILE A 41 -14.05 -2.51 31.63
CA ILE A 41 -14.52 -3.18 30.39
C ILE A 41 -15.82 -3.96 30.66
N ARG A 42 -16.01 -4.42 31.90
CA ARG A 42 -17.19 -5.17 32.36
C ARG A 42 -18.50 -4.37 32.28
N TYR A 43 -18.43 -3.05 32.39
CA TYR A 43 -19.62 -2.19 32.53
C TYR A 43 -19.82 -1.15 31.42
N PHE A 44 -18.76 -0.72 30.73
CA PHE A 44 -18.89 0.27 29.65
C PHE A 44 -17.99 -0.08 28.47
N ARG A 45 -18.57 -0.70 27.44
CA ARG A 45 -18.05 -0.49 26.10
C ARG A 45 -18.43 0.92 25.66
N SER A 46 -17.61 1.89 26.02
CA SER A 46 -17.77 3.26 25.56
C SER A 46 -17.29 3.36 24.11
N PRO A 47 -18.04 3.99 23.20
CA PRO A 47 -17.56 4.34 21.86
C PRO A 47 -16.19 5.04 21.89
N VAL A 48 -15.89 5.75 22.98
CA VAL A 48 -14.60 6.41 23.23
C VAL A 48 -13.44 5.42 23.25
N LEU A 49 -13.60 4.23 23.85
CA LEU A 49 -12.55 3.21 23.88
C LEU A 49 -12.25 2.70 22.47
N ASP A 50 -13.31 2.40 21.69
CA ASP A 50 -13.15 1.95 20.30
C ASP A 50 -12.46 3.03 19.44
N PHE A 51 -12.80 4.31 19.63
CA PHE A 51 -12.10 5.43 18.98
C PHE A 51 -10.62 5.53 19.39
N VAL A 52 -10.30 5.31 20.66
CA VAL A 52 -8.91 5.28 21.14
C VAL A 52 -8.14 4.14 20.49
N LEU A 53 -8.71 2.93 20.43
CA LEU A 53 -8.07 1.76 19.81
C LEU A 53 -7.81 2.00 18.31
N VAL A 54 -8.79 2.55 17.58
CA VAL A 54 -8.60 2.95 16.17
C VAL A 54 -7.54 4.04 16.05
N GLY A 55 -7.55 5.05 16.93
CA GLY A 55 -6.53 6.10 16.97
C GLY A 55 -5.12 5.55 17.15
N LEU A 56 -4.93 4.58 18.04
CA LEU A 56 -3.65 3.90 18.23
C LEU A 56 -3.19 3.16 16.97
N LEU A 57 -4.09 2.50 16.24
CA LEU A 57 -3.77 1.86 14.97
C LEU A 57 -3.36 2.88 13.90
N LEU A 58 -4.01 4.04 13.83
CA LEU A 58 -3.65 5.11 12.90
C LEU A 58 -2.27 5.72 13.22
N VAL A 59 -1.93 5.84 14.52
CA VAL A 59 -0.59 6.26 14.96
C VAL A 59 0.46 5.25 14.49
N THR A 60 0.20 3.95 14.65
CA THR A 60 1.14 2.91 14.17
C THR A 60 1.23 2.88 12.65
N ALA A 61 0.13 3.07 11.93
CA ALA A 61 0.16 3.19 10.47
C ALA A 61 1.05 4.37 10.02
N SER A 62 0.95 5.50 10.73
CA SER A 62 1.76 6.69 10.46
C SER A 62 3.25 6.47 10.80
N SER A 63 3.56 5.71 11.85
CA SER A 63 4.94 5.43 12.27
C SER A 63 5.71 4.57 11.28
N VAL A 64 5.04 3.76 10.44
CA VAL A 64 5.68 2.97 9.35
C VAL A 64 6.52 3.88 8.44
N SER A 65 6.03 5.08 8.14
CA SER A 65 6.76 6.05 7.30
C SER A 65 8.06 6.51 7.96
N ILE A 66 8.09 6.60 9.29
CA ILE A 66 9.27 7.01 10.06
C ILE A 66 10.27 5.86 10.14
N VAL A 67 9.79 4.64 10.44
CA VAL A 67 10.64 3.43 10.52
C VAL A 67 11.35 3.16 9.21
N ARG A 68 10.70 3.45 8.07
CA ARG A 68 11.32 3.34 6.75
C ARG A 68 12.61 4.14 6.60
N LEU A 69 12.69 5.33 7.21
CA LEU A 69 13.86 6.23 7.13
C LEU A 69 15.10 5.69 7.87
N VAL A 70 14.93 4.60 8.64
CA VAL A 70 16.03 3.95 9.34
C VAL A 70 16.86 3.12 8.36
N ASN A 71 18.15 3.44 8.24
CA ASN A 71 19.07 2.73 7.36
C ASN A 71 19.57 1.39 7.93
N ASP A 72 19.60 1.25 9.26
CA ASP A 72 20.02 0.01 9.93
C ASP A 72 18.91 -1.05 9.84
N ARG A 73 19.20 -2.16 9.16
CA ARG A 73 18.25 -3.27 8.94
C ARG A 73 17.84 -3.95 10.25
N THR A 74 18.76 -4.13 11.20
CA THR A 74 18.47 -4.79 12.48
C THR A 74 17.62 -3.88 13.36
N LEU A 75 17.94 -2.59 13.43
CA LEU A 75 17.12 -1.62 14.16
C LEU A 75 15.72 -1.52 13.56
N LYS A 76 15.60 -1.52 12.23
CA LYS A 76 14.32 -1.53 11.52
C LYS A 76 13.49 -2.78 11.87
N ASP A 77 14.09 -3.97 11.86
CA ASP A 77 13.41 -5.21 12.24
C ASP A 77 12.88 -5.15 13.69
N VAL A 78 13.67 -4.61 14.63
CA VAL A 78 13.25 -4.41 16.03
C VAL A 78 12.10 -3.40 16.14
N LEU A 79 12.16 -2.30 15.40
CA LEU A 79 11.09 -1.30 15.39
C LEU A 79 9.77 -1.88 14.87
N TYR A 80 9.82 -2.68 13.81
CA TYR A 80 8.63 -3.38 13.30
C TYR A 80 8.11 -4.43 14.26
N MET A 81 8.97 -5.09 15.02
CA MET A 81 8.56 -6.01 16.08
C MET A 81 7.78 -5.26 17.18
N VAL A 82 8.28 -4.13 17.67
CA VAL A 82 7.58 -3.29 18.67
C VAL A 82 6.26 -2.75 18.10
N ALA A 83 6.26 -2.32 16.84
CA ALA A 83 5.06 -1.86 16.15
C ALA A 83 3.99 -2.94 16.02
N GLY A 84 4.40 -4.14 15.62
CA GLY A 84 3.54 -5.31 15.53
C GLY A 84 2.97 -5.66 16.90
N LEU A 85 3.82 -5.71 17.95
CA LEU A 85 3.36 -5.98 19.31
C LEU A 85 2.30 -4.98 19.77
N ALA A 86 2.52 -3.68 19.58
CA ALA A 86 1.54 -2.65 19.94
C ALA A 86 0.23 -2.82 19.16
N THR A 87 0.33 -3.06 17.85
CA THR A 87 -0.82 -3.20 16.94
C THR A 87 -1.67 -4.41 17.30
N PHE A 88 -1.05 -5.56 17.53
CA PHE A 88 -1.77 -6.79 17.86
C PHE A 88 -2.17 -6.86 19.34
N ALA A 89 -1.52 -6.10 20.23
CA ALA A 89 -2.03 -5.88 21.58
C ALA A 89 -3.36 -5.12 21.55
N VAL A 90 -3.51 -4.10 20.67
CA VAL A 90 -4.78 -3.39 20.46
C VAL A 90 -5.88 -4.34 19.98
N VAL A 91 -5.54 -5.27 19.08
CA VAL A 91 -6.47 -6.33 18.65
C VAL A 91 -6.86 -7.21 19.85
N GLY A 92 -5.91 -7.66 20.67
CA GLY A 92 -6.19 -8.41 21.90
C GLY A 92 -7.13 -7.68 22.85
N ALA A 93 -6.89 -6.39 23.09
CA ALA A 93 -7.76 -5.56 23.91
C ALA A 93 -9.18 -5.46 23.34
N ALA A 94 -9.33 -5.35 22.02
CA ALA A 94 -10.64 -5.32 21.36
C ALA A 94 -11.41 -6.66 21.49
N TYR A 95 -10.71 -7.80 21.44
CA TYR A 95 -11.31 -9.13 21.56
C TYR A 95 -11.57 -9.57 23.02
N THR A 96 -10.92 -8.95 23.99
CA THR A 96 -11.05 -9.26 25.43
C THR A 96 -12.51 -9.18 25.94
N PRO A 97 -13.29 -8.11 25.69
CA PRO A 97 -14.71 -8.05 26.09
C PRO A 97 -15.63 -9.07 25.40
N MET A 98 -15.22 -9.63 24.25
CA MET A 98 -16.01 -10.65 23.54
C MET A 98 -16.01 -11.99 24.28
N VAL A 99 -14.98 -12.25 25.09
CA VAL A 99 -14.84 -13.47 25.90
C VAL A 99 -15.84 -13.51 27.07
N GLU A 100 -16.23 -12.34 27.59
CA GLU A 100 -17.18 -12.20 28.72
C GLU A 100 -18.67 -12.29 28.33
N GLY A 101 -18.99 -12.06 27.05
CA GLY A 101 -20.31 -11.61 26.60
C GLY A 101 -21.25 -12.69 26.05
N LEU A 102 -21.27 -13.92 26.56
CA LEU A 102 -22.24 -14.93 26.11
C LEU A 102 -23.67 -14.74 26.68
N ASN A 103 -23.88 -13.77 27.58
CA ASN A 103 -25.18 -13.44 28.19
C ASN A 103 -25.75 -12.10 27.71
N VAL A 104 -25.51 -11.72 26.45
CA VAL A 104 -25.91 -10.42 25.90
C VAL A 104 -27.09 -10.59 24.95
N GLU A 105 -28.01 -9.62 24.91
CA GLU A 105 -29.15 -9.63 23.99
C GLU A 105 -28.69 -9.74 22.52
N PRO A 106 -29.43 -10.47 21.65
CA PRO A 106 -29.03 -10.72 20.26
C PRO A 106 -28.75 -9.46 19.42
N GLN A 107 -29.39 -8.34 19.77
CA GLN A 107 -29.23 -7.05 19.09
C GLN A 107 -27.86 -6.39 19.35
N ASP A 108 -27.26 -6.61 20.52
CA ASP A 108 -25.94 -6.08 20.88
C ASP A 108 -24.80 -7.01 20.45
N MET A 109 -25.09 -8.27 20.10
CA MET A 109 -24.09 -9.20 19.56
C MET A 109 -23.46 -8.64 18.28
N TYR A 110 -24.27 -8.10 17.36
CA TYR A 110 -23.77 -7.62 16.06
C TYR A 110 -22.64 -6.57 16.19
N ILE A 111 -22.82 -5.56 17.03
CA ILE A 111 -21.80 -4.52 17.28
C ILE A 111 -20.60 -5.11 18.06
N ARG A 112 -20.83 -6.09 18.93
CA ARG A 112 -19.78 -6.80 19.69
C ARG A 112 -18.88 -7.68 18.85
N PHE A 113 -19.39 -8.30 17.78
CA PHE A 113 -18.56 -9.09 16.86
C PHE A 113 -17.93 -8.23 15.75
N PHE A 114 -18.62 -7.19 15.28
CA PHE A 114 -18.15 -6.41 14.12
C PHE A 114 -16.89 -5.59 14.40
N THR A 115 -16.83 -4.85 15.51
CA THR A 115 -15.72 -3.92 15.75
C THR A 115 -14.38 -4.60 16.02
N PRO A 116 -14.28 -5.69 16.80
CA PRO A 116 -13.00 -6.39 16.95
C PRO A 116 -12.50 -6.93 15.61
N VAL A 117 -13.39 -7.44 14.76
CA VAL A 117 -13.07 -7.89 13.40
C VAL A 117 -12.60 -6.73 12.52
N LEU A 118 -13.21 -5.55 12.64
CA LEU A 118 -12.79 -4.34 11.93
C LEU A 118 -11.40 -3.87 12.38
N ILE A 119 -11.14 -3.84 13.69
CA ILE A 119 -9.83 -3.51 14.29
C ILE A 119 -8.78 -4.51 13.81
N PHE A 120 -9.13 -5.80 13.73
CA PHE A 120 -8.23 -6.82 13.18
C PHE A 120 -7.97 -6.65 11.69
N ALA A 121 -8.99 -6.28 10.90
CA ALA A 121 -8.83 -5.96 9.48
C ALA A 121 -7.88 -4.76 9.27
N LEU A 122 -7.96 -3.73 10.13
CA LEU A 122 -7.03 -2.60 10.14
C LEU A 122 -5.61 -3.04 10.51
N ALA A 123 -5.43 -3.89 11.52
CA ALA A 123 -4.11 -4.43 11.87
C ALA A 123 -3.48 -5.26 10.71
N ASN A 124 -4.29 -6.06 10.03
CA ASN A 124 -3.86 -6.82 8.85
C ASN A 124 -3.51 -5.90 7.68
N SER A 125 -4.25 -4.80 7.48
CA SER A 125 -3.92 -3.84 6.42
C SER A 125 -2.65 -3.07 6.70
N ILE A 126 -2.37 -2.71 7.95
CA ILE A 126 -1.07 -2.15 8.36
C ILE A 126 0.05 -3.16 8.09
N THR A 127 -0.16 -4.43 8.40
CA THR A 127 0.83 -5.50 8.11
C THR A 127 1.17 -5.57 6.62
N VAL A 128 0.16 -5.53 5.75
CA VAL A 128 0.36 -5.54 4.29
C VAL A 128 0.96 -4.22 3.80
N MET A 129 0.62 -3.10 4.42
CA MET A 129 1.25 -1.81 4.13
C MET A 129 2.74 -1.82 4.46
N VAL A 130 3.14 -2.36 5.62
CA VAL A 130 4.56 -2.57 5.98
C VAL A 130 5.26 -3.42 4.92
N ALA A 131 4.62 -4.52 4.49
CA ALA A 131 5.16 -5.36 3.43
C ALA A 131 5.32 -4.62 2.10
N SER A 132 4.39 -3.70 1.80
CA SER A 132 4.39 -2.90 0.58
C SER A 132 5.40 -1.74 0.59
N ILE A 133 5.74 -1.24 1.77
CA ILE A 133 6.62 -0.08 1.95
C ILE A 133 8.08 -0.51 2.14
N ASP A 134 8.32 -1.55 2.92
CA ASP A 134 9.65 -1.97 3.39
C ASP A 134 9.97 -3.44 3.10
N GLY A 135 9.16 -4.08 2.24
CA GLY A 135 9.37 -5.43 1.73
C GLY A 135 8.76 -6.55 2.58
N ARG A 136 8.64 -7.74 1.97
CA ARG A 136 7.93 -8.89 2.56
C ARG A 136 8.50 -9.35 3.90
N LYS A 137 9.83 -9.32 4.07
CA LYS A 137 10.50 -9.70 5.33
C LYS A 137 9.97 -8.87 6.50
N SER A 138 9.93 -7.55 6.34
CA SER A 138 9.43 -6.60 7.34
C SER A 138 7.95 -6.85 7.66
N GLY A 139 7.15 -7.12 6.61
CA GLY A 139 5.74 -7.52 6.76
C GLY A 139 5.55 -8.82 7.54
N TYR A 140 6.41 -9.83 7.32
CA TYR A 140 6.37 -11.08 8.09
C TYR A 140 6.78 -10.88 9.55
N ILE A 141 7.81 -10.07 9.83
CA ILE A 141 8.23 -9.76 11.20
C ILE A 141 7.11 -9.03 11.94
N PHE A 142 6.50 -8.02 11.30
CA PHE A 142 5.38 -7.29 11.88
C PHE A 142 4.18 -8.21 12.11
N GLY A 143 3.75 -8.95 11.09
CA GLY A 143 2.60 -9.85 11.14
C GLY A 143 2.78 -11.01 12.11
N ALA A 144 4.02 -11.48 12.29
CA ALA A 144 4.35 -12.52 13.26
C ALA A 144 3.94 -12.14 14.69
N MET A 145 3.92 -10.84 15.01
CA MET A 145 3.53 -10.36 16.34
C MET A 145 2.04 -10.57 16.68
N GLY A 146 1.24 -11.07 15.73
CA GLY A 146 -0.14 -11.52 15.98
C GLY A 146 -0.27 -12.51 17.14
N PHE A 147 0.78 -13.26 17.49
CA PHE A 147 0.77 -14.17 18.65
C PHE A 147 0.47 -13.48 20.00
N ILE A 148 0.66 -12.15 20.10
CA ILE A 148 0.42 -11.38 21.34
C ILE A 148 -1.08 -11.21 21.64
N VAL A 149 -1.96 -11.37 20.65
CA VAL A 149 -3.41 -11.22 20.79
C VAL A 149 -3.96 -12.07 21.94
N PRO A 150 -3.76 -13.41 21.96
CA PRO A 150 -4.25 -14.24 23.06
C PRO A 150 -3.50 -14.03 24.36
N ILE A 151 -2.23 -13.59 24.32
CA ILE A 151 -1.50 -13.25 25.55
C ILE A 151 -2.17 -12.07 26.25
N ASN A 152 -2.56 -11.05 25.50
CA ASN A 152 -3.27 -9.90 26.04
C ASN A 152 -4.62 -10.32 26.69
N ILE A 153 -5.37 -11.21 26.03
CA ILE A 153 -6.61 -11.78 26.58
C ILE A 153 -6.33 -12.58 27.86
N VAL A 154 -5.24 -13.36 27.90
CA VAL A 154 -4.82 -14.11 29.11
C VAL A 154 -4.37 -13.18 30.22
N LEU A 155 -3.74 -12.03 29.94
CA LEU A 155 -3.44 -11.03 30.98
C LEU A 155 -4.73 -10.50 31.62
N GLY A 156 -5.78 -10.29 30.82
CA GLY A 156 -7.10 -9.89 31.30
C GLY A 156 -7.83 -10.98 32.10
N TYR A 157 -7.88 -12.23 31.62
CA TYR A 157 -8.72 -13.31 32.16
C TYR A 157 -8.00 -14.43 32.92
N GLY A 158 -6.68 -14.45 32.88
CA GLY A 158 -5.88 -15.62 33.23
C GLY A 158 -6.12 -16.80 32.29
N PHE A 159 -5.60 -17.97 32.68
CA PHE A 159 -5.76 -19.22 31.91
C PHE A 159 -7.21 -19.76 31.83
N LYS A 160 -8.17 -19.09 32.49
CA LYS A 160 -9.60 -19.39 32.32
C LYS A 160 -10.08 -19.18 30.88
N TYR A 161 -9.44 -18.27 30.13
CA TYR A 161 -9.71 -18.05 28.71
C TYR A 161 -9.64 -19.33 27.87
N VAL A 162 -8.78 -20.28 28.25
CA VAL A 162 -8.63 -21.58 27.57
C VAL A 162 -8.98 -22.75 28.48
N ASN A 163 -9.76 -22.52 29.54
CA ASN A 163 -10.13 -23.54 30.52
C ASN A 163 -8.90 -24.32 31.06
N GLN A 164 -7.80 -23.60 31.32
CA GLN A 164 -6.53 -24.18 31.80
C GLN A 164 -5.85 -25.17 30.85
N LYS A 165 -6.16 -25.13 29.53
CA LYS A 165 -5.52 -25.95 28.48
C LYS A 165 -4.41 -25.16 27.76
N PRO A 166 -3.13 -25.25 28.18
CA PRO A 166 -2.04 -24.44 27.62
C PRO A 166 -1.66 -24.81 26.19
N ASP A 167 -1.89 -26.06 25.79
CA ASP A 167 -1.75 -26.58 24.43
C ASP A 167 -2.71 -25.86 23.46
N VAL A 168 -3.97 -25.65 23.88
CA VAL A 168 -4.95 -24.91 23.08
C VAL A 168 -4.60 -23.43 22.99
N LEU A 169 -4.05 -22.84 24.06
CA LEU A 169 -3.54 -21.46 24.03
C LEU A 169 -2.41 -21.29 23.00
N LEU A 170 -1.47 -22.24 22.96
CA LEU A 170 -0.38 -22.24 21.99
C LEU A 170 -0.93 -22.32 20.55
N LEU A 171 -1.89 -23.22 20.31
CA LEU A 171 -2.56 -23.33 19.01
C LEU A 171 -3.22 -22.01 18.61
N ILE A 172 -3.99 -21.38 19.51
CA ILE A 172 -4.64 -20.09 19.27
C ILE A 172 -3.59 -19.02 18.95
N ALA A 173 -2.47 -18.96 19.67
CA ALA A 173 -1.37 -18.02 19.40
C ALA A 173 -0.75 -18.20 18.01
N VAL A 174 -0.54 -19.46 17.59
CA VAL A 174 -0.05 -19.78 16.24
C VAL A 174 -1.06 -19.36 15.18
N LEU A 175 -2.35 -19.60 15.38
CA LEU A 175 -3.39 -19.22 14.41
C LEU A 175 -3.50 -17.69 14.27
N TRP A 176 -3.40 -16.94 15.37
CA TRP A 176 -3.37 -15.47 15.35
C TRP A 176 -2.15 -14.92 14.61
N MET A 177 -0.98 -15.54 14.78
CA MET A 177 0.24 -15.21 14.04
C MET A 177 0.11 -15.52 12.54
N LEU A 178 -0.55 -16.63 12.20
CA LEU A 178 -0.60 -17.14 10.83
C LEU A 178 -1.45 -16.28 9.90
N ILE A 179 -2.56 -15.70 10.39
CA ILE A 179 -3.47 -14.89 9.58
C ILE A 179 -2.75 -13.68 8.92
N PRO A 180 -2.09 -12.77 9.67
CA PRO A 180 -1.38 -11.64 9.07
C PRO A 180 -0.25 -12.07 8.13
N VAL A 181 0.48 -13.14 8.47
CA VAL A 181 1.55 -13.69 7.62
C VAL A 181 1.01 -14.21 6.30
N LEU A 182 -0.14 -14.89 6.32
CA LEU A 182 -0.81 -15.34 5.10
C LEU A 182 -1.32 -14.19 4.25
N TRP A 183 -1.77 -13.09 4.86
CA TRP A 183 -2.12 -11.86 4.13
C TRP A 183 -0.94 -11.32 3.32
N VAL A 184 0.24 -11.19 3.95
CA VAL A 184 1.47 -10.77 3.26
C VAL A 184 1.86 -11.75 2.15
N ARG A 185 1.78 -13.06 2.42
CA ARG A 185 2.14 -14.10 1.44
C ARG A 185 1.20 -14.12 0.24
N THR A 186 -0.11 -14.05 0.47
CA THR A 186 -1.12 -14.16 -0.59
C THR A 186 -1.18 -12.91 -1.47
N LEU A 187 -0.85 -11.75 -0.89
CA LEU A 187 -0.79 -10.48 -1.63
C LEU A 187 0.61 -10.13 -2.13
N ALA A 188 1.62 -10.99 -1.94
CA ALA A 188 2.99 -10.74 -2.38
C ALA A 188 3.09 -10.25 -3.84
N SER A 189 2.38 -10.90 -4.77
CA SER A 189 2.37 -10.47 -6.18
C SER A 189 1.63 -9.15 -6.42
N ALA A 190 0.59 -8.84 -5.63
CA ALA A 190 -0.09 -7.54 -5.68
C ALA A 190 0.76 -6.41 -5.08
N ILE A 191 1.65 -6.77 -4.16
CA ILE A 191 2.68 -5.91 -3.57
C ILE A 191 3.87 -5.74 -4.51
N GLU A 192 4.04 -6.54 -5.55
CA GLU A 192 5.19 -6.49 -6.46
C GLU A 192 4.87 -5.89 -7.85
N GLU A 193 3.65 -6.11 -8.37
CA GLU A 193 3.29 -5.73 -9.75
C GLU A 193 2.74 -4.29 -9.93
N GLU A 194 2.83 -3.77 -11.16
CA GLU A 194 2.20 -2.52 -11.60
C GLU A 194 0.66 -2.59 -11.50
N PHE A 195 0.08 -1.43 -11.21
CA PHE A 195 -1.28 -1.24 -10.73
C PHE A 195 -2.37 -1.78 -11.68
N SER A 196 -3.16 -2.75 -11.20
CA SER A 196 -4.48 -3.07 -11.74
C SER A 196 -5.46 -3.25 -10.60
N VAL A 197 -6.45 -2.34 -10.53
CA VAL A 197 -7.51 -2.34 -9.50
C VAL A 197 -8.24 -3.68 -9.47
N GLU A 198 -8.58 -4.20 -10.65
CA GLU A 198 -9.29 -5.48 -10.80
C GLU A 198 -8.46 -6.65 -10.25
N LYS A 199 -7.17 -6.75 -10.63
CA LYS A 199 -6.28 -7.80 -10.12
C LYS A 199 -6.12 -7.72 -8.60
N ARG A 200 -6.02 -6.51 -8.03
CA ARG A 200 -5.94 -6.33 -6.57
C ARG A 200 -7.24 -6.69 -5.87
N ALA A 201 -8.40 -6.34 -6.43
CA ALA A 201 -9.70 -6.71 -5.88
C ALA A 201 -9.87 -8.23 -5.84
N VAL A 202 -9.62 -8.91 -6.96
CA VAL A 202 -9.71 -10.38 -7.05
C VAL A 202 -8.74 -11.06 -6.08
N ARG A 203 -7.49 -10.59 -6.00
CA ARG A 203 -6.50 -11.14 -5.07
C ARG A 203 -6.88 -10.89 -3.60
N THR A 204 -7.43 -9.73 -3.27
CA THR A 204 -7.90 -9.40 -1.91
C THR A 204 -9.07 -10.28 -1.49
N ILE A 205 -10.03 -10.52 -2.40
CA ILE A 205 -11.14 -11.44 -2.16
C ILE A 205 -10.61 -12.86 -1.96
N ALA A 206 -9.73 -13.33 -2.85
CA ALA A 206 -9.14 -14.66 -2.74
C ALA A 206 -8.31 -14.84 -1.45
N ALA A 207 -7.56 -13.83 -1.03
CA ALA A 207 -6.81 -13.82 0.22
C ALA A 207 -7.75 -13.85 1.44
N SER A 208 -8.84 -13.09 1.40
CA SER A 208 -9.88 -13.09 2.44
C SER A 208 -10.50 -14.47 2.60
N ILE A 209 -10.88 -15.12 1.50
CA ILE A 209 -11.45 -16.48 1.51
C ILE A 209 -10.44 -17.49 2.07
N LYS A 210 -9.16 -17.41 1.68
CA LYS A 210 -8.12 -18.32 2.21
C LYS A 210 -7.87 -18.14 3.70
N THR A 211 -7.85 -16.89 4.17
CA THR A 211 -7.57 -16.58 5.58
C THR A 211 -8.80 -16.79 6.48
N VAL A 212 -10.03 -16.75 5.93
CA VAL A 212 -11.25 -17.04 6.71
C VAL A 212 -11.22 -18.45 7.28
N LEU A 213 -10.64 -19.42 6.57
CA LEU A 213 -10.52 -20.80 7.07
C LEU A 213 -9.69 -20.87 8.36
N ILE A 214 -8.58 -20.13 8.41
CA ILE A 214 -7.75 -20.03 9.62
C ILE A 214 -8.51 -19.30 10.74
N TYR A 215 -9.26 -18.26 10.40
CA TYR A 215 -10.10 -17.54 11.37
C TYR A 215 -11.22 -18.41 11.95
N LEU A 216 -11.83 -19.29 11.14
CA LEU A 216 -12.80 -20.28 11.62
C LEU A 216 -12.15 -21.32 12.52
N LEU A 217 -10.96 -21.82 12.18
CA LEU A 217 -10.19 -22.72 13.04
C LEU A 217 -9.85 -22.09 14.40
N LEU A 218 -9.60 -20.78 14.42
CA LEU A 218 -9.35 -20.01 15.63
C LEU A 218 -10.58 -19.98 16.54
N GLY A 219 -11.76 -19.68 15.97
CA GLY A 219 -13.03 -19.75 16.69
C GLY A 219 -13.36 -21.15 17.21
N LEU A 220 -13.15 -22.18 16.39
CA LEU A 220 -13.34 -23.59 16.80
C LEU A 220 -12.38 -23.99 17.92
N SER A 221 -11.11 -23.59 17.85
CA SER A 221 -10.12 -23.86 18.90
C SER A 221 -10.53 -23.26 20.25
N TYR A 222 -11.07 -22.03 20.22
CA TYR A 222 -11.64 -21.40 21.41
C TYR A 222 -12.87 -22.18 21.94
N LEU A 223 -13.82 -22.55 21.07
CA LEU A 223 -14.99 -23.34 21.49
C LEU A 223 -14.60 -24.70 22.09
N VAL A 224 -13.61 -25.37 21.53
CA VAL A 224 -13.06 -26.62 22.06
C VAL A 224 -12.41 -26.43 23.43
N SER A 225 -11.79 -25.26 23.67
CA SER A 225 -11.24 -24.92 24.99
C SER A 225 -12.35 -24.78 26.04
N GLN A 226 -13.48 -24.15 25.67
CA GLN A 226 -14.61 -23.88 26.55
C GLN A 226 -15.49 -25.11 26.81
N GLY A 227 -15.61 -25.98 25.81
CA GLY A 227 -16.25 -27.28 26.00
C GLY A 227 -15.45 -28.12 26.99
N GLY A 228 -16.13 -28.69 27.99
CA GLY A 228 -15.63 -29.80 28.82
C GLY A 228 -15.40 -31.08 28.02
N ILE A 229 -14.87 -30.95 26.80
CA ILE A 229 -14.57 -32.02 25.87
C ILE A 229 -13.33 -32.69 26.43
N ASP A 230 -13.56 -33.80 27.13
CA ASP A 230 -12.56 -34.78 27.49
C ASP A 230 -11.87 -35.31 26.23
N ILE A 231 -10.59 -35.66 26.38
CA ILE A 231 -9.63 -35.98 25.31
C ILE A 231 -10.05 -37.21 24.45
N SER A 232 -11.19 -37.86 24.74
CA SER A 232 -11.89 -38.76 23.81
C SER A 232 -12.57 -37.98 22.68
N PHE A 233 -11.73 -37.38 21.83
CA PHE A 233 -12.07 -36.40 20.81
C PHE A 233 -12.79 -37.05 19.62
N ASN A 234 -14.12 -37.17 19.67
CA ASN A 234 -14.91 -37.46 18.46
C ASN A 234 -15.40 -36.14 17.83
N VAL A 235 -14.55 -35.58 16.96
CA VAL A 235 -14.82 -34.35 16.19
C VAL A 235 -16.19 -34.39 15.52
N MET A 236 -16.57 -35.54 14.96
CA MET A 236 -17.84 -35.69 14.26
C MET A 236 -19.04 -35.53 15.20
N LYS A 237 -18.96 -36.04 16.44
CA LYS A 237 -20.05 -35.85 17.43
C LYS A 237 -20.23 -34.38 17.82
N VAL A 238 -19.15 -33.62 17.95
CA VAL A 238 -19.24 -32.18 18.27
C VAL A 238 -19.79 -31.39 17.08
N ILE A 239 -19.33 -31.70 15.86
CA ILE A 239 -19.86 -31.10 14.64
C ILE A 239 -21.35 -31.40 14.50
N ASP A 240 -21.77 -32.66 14.70
CA ASP A 240 -23.19 -33.03 14.58
C ASP A 240 -24.05 -32.32 15.63
N THR A 241 -23.58 -32.29 16.88
CA THR A 241 -24.32 -31.71 18.02
C THR A 241 -24.44 -30.18 17.93
N TYR A 242 -23.41 -29.51 17.42
CA TYR A 242 -23.36 -28.04 17.32
C TYR A 242 -23.43 -27.54 15.87
N SER A 243 -23.85 -28.38 14.92
CA SER A 243 -23.82 -28.11 13.47
C SER A 243 -24.52 -26.81 13.10
N SER A 244 -25.69 -26.55 13.67
CA SER A 244 -26.46 -25.32 13.45
C SER A 244 -25.77 -24.07 13.99
N ILE A 245 -25.15 -24.17 15.17
CA ILE A 245 -24.42 -23.08 15.83
C ILE A 245 -23.10 -22.80 15.09
N ILE A 246 -22.37 -23.86 14.71
CA ILE A 246 -21.12 -23.78 13.93
C ILE A 246 -21.41 -23.20 12.55
N ALA A 247 -22.48 -23.62 11.88
CA ALA A 247 -22.88 -23.08 10.58
C ALA A 247 -23.30 -21.60 10.68
N GLY A 248 -24.13 -21.24 11.66
CA GLY A 248 -24.52 -19.85 11.90
C GLY A 248 -23.32 -18.95 12.22
N PHE A 249 -22.43 -19.40 13.12
CA PHE A 249 -21.19 -18.71 13.42
C PHE A 249 -20.29 -18.58 12.18
N SER A 250 -20.15 -19.64 11.39
CA SER A 250 -19.29 -19.63 10.20
C SER A 250 -19.77 -18.66 9.13
N ILE A 251 -21.09 -18.59 8.92
CA ILE A 251 -21.69 -17.66 7.95
C ILE A 251 -21.53 -16.21 8.44
N ILE A 252 -21.88 -15.93 9.70
CA ILE A 252 -21.84 -14.57 10.26
C ILE A 252 -20.39 -14.08 10.41
N ALA A 253 -19.53 -14.88 11.06
CA ALA A 253 -18.13 -14.54 11.28
C ALA A 253 -17.36 -14.50 9.96
N GLY A 254 -17.65 -15.42 9.03
CA GLY A 254 -17.06 -15.43 7.70
C GLY A 254 -17.46 -14.20 6.88
N TRP A 255 -18.74 -13.83 6.91
CA TRP A 255 -19.24 -12.65 6.21
C TRP A 255 -18.59 -11.36 6.73
N TYR A 256 -18.62 -11.14 8.05
CA TYR A 256 -18.02 -9.93 8.64
C TYR A 256 -16.51 -9.89 8.48
N TYR A 257 -15.83 -11.04 8.58
CA TYR A 257 -14.39 -11.12 8.35
C TYR A 257 -14.06 -10.75 6.90
N VAL A 258 -14.66 -11.43 5.93
CA VAL A 258 -14.36 -11.20 4.50
C VAL A 258 -14.72 -9.77 4.11
N LEU A 259 -15.91 -9.30 4.46
CA LEU A 259 -16.38 -7.96 4.10
C LEU A 259 -15.45 -6.88 4.65
N SER A 260 -15.14 -6.93 5.95
CA SER A 260 -14.29 -5.91 6.59
C SER A 260 -12.88 -5.92 6.02
N HIS A 261 -12.28 -7.10 5.80
CA HIS A 261 -10.95 -7.19 5.24
C HIS A 261 -10.91 -6.71 3.79
N VAL A 262 -11.89 -7.09 2.95
CA VAL A 262 -11.95 -6.60 1.57
C VAL A 262 -12.05 -5.07 1.53
N ILE A 263 -12.97 -4.48 2.30
CA ILE A 263 -13.17 -3.02 2.32
C ILE A 263 -11.90 -2.30 2.79
N ILE A 264 -11.36 -2.69 3.95
CA ILE A 264 -10.21 -2.01 4.56
C ILE A 264 -8.94 -2.19 3.73
N MET A 265 -8.70 -3.39 3.19
CA MET A 265 -7.54 -3.65 2.33
C MET A 265 -7.62 -2.85 1.04
N PHE A 266 -8.81 -2.78 0.43
CA PHE A 266 -9.00 -2.00 -0.78
C PHE A 266 -8.84 -0.49 -0.54
N ALA A 267 -9.40 0.01 0.56
CA ALA A 267 -9.21 1.40 0.99
C ALA A 267 -7.73 1.73 1.22
N MET A 268 -6.97 0.82 1.85
CA MET A 268 -5.53 0.98 2.05
C MET A 268 -4.76 1.03 0.72
N PHE A 269 -5.05 0.12 -0.21
CA PHE A 269 -4.42 0.14 -1.53
C PHE A 269 -4.74 1.43 -2.31
N MET A 270 -5.99 1.90 -2.27
CA MET A 270 -6.37 3.17 -2.89
C MET A 270 -5.67 4.36 -2.24
N ALA A 271 -5.64 4.43 -0.91
CA ALA A 271 -4.98 5.50 -0.18
C ALA A 271 -3.47 5.54 -0.46
N HIS A 272 -2.82 4.37 -0.50
CA HIS A 272 -1.41 4.25 -0.83
C HIS A 272 -1.11 4.74 -2.25
N GLU A 273 -1.91 4.34 -3.23
CA GLU A 273 -1.73 4.74 -4.63
C GLU A 273 -2.06 6.21 -4.85
N LEU A 274 -3.11 6.72 -4.22
CA LEU A 274 -3.45 8.14 -4.27
C LEU A 274 -2.31 8.99 -3.69
N ALA A 275 -1.65 8.53 -2.62
CA ALA A 275 -0.45 9.18 -2.10
C ALA A 275 0.70 9.13 -3.11
N LEU A 276 0.98 7.98 -3.72
CA LEU A 276 2.05 7.87 -4.74
C LEU A 276 1.82 8.77 -5.95
N HIS A 277 0.58 8.82 -6.43
CA HIS A 277 0.17 9.72 -7.51
C HIS A 277 0.26 11.20 -7.11
N ALA A 278 -0.20 11.57 -5.90
CA ALA A 278 -0.15 12.95 -5.42
C ALA A 278 1.29 13.50 -5.29
N PHE A 279 2.25 12.62 -5.00
CA PHE A 279 3.66 12.99 -4.86
C PHE A 279 4.51 12.73 -6.11
N ASP A 280 3.89 12.32 -7.23
CA ASP A 280 4.58 11.94 -8.48
C ASP A 280 5.70 10.91 -8.22
N VAL A 281 5.41 9.88 -7.41
CA VAL A 281 6.37 8.83 -7.07
C VAL A 281 5.91 7.50 -7.66
N LYS A 282 6.84 6.75 -8.27
CA LYS A 282 6.66 5.37 -8.69
C LYS A 282 7.37 4.43 -7.71
N ARG A 283 6.78 3.27 -7.48
CA ARG A 283 7.41 2.18 -6.73
C ARG A 283 8.12 1.25 -7.71
N GLU A 284 9.38 0.92 -7.40
CA GLU A 284 10.18 -0.07 -8.10
C GLU A 284 10.74 -1.06 -7.07
N MET A 285 10.84 -2.34 -7.44
CA MET A 285 11.50 -3.34 -6.60
C MET A 285 12.96 -3.43 -7.02
N ALA A 286 13.88 -3.27 -6.07
CA ALA A 286 15.29 -3.51 -6.30
C ALA A 286 15.58 -5.02 -6.37
N ASP A 287 16.72 -5.38 -6.96
CA ASP A 287 17.16 -6.78 -7.11
C ASP A 287 17.31 -7.53 -5.77
N ASP A 288 17.49 -6.80 -4.67
CA ASP A 288 17.55 -7.35 -3.30
C ASP A 288 16.17 -7.54 -2.65
N GLY A 289 15.09 -7.27 -3.38
CA GLY A 289 13.70 -7.37 -2.91
C GLY A 289 13.27 -6.21 -2.01
N SER A 290 14.09 -5.15 -1.90
CA SER A 290 13.69 -3.92 -1.22
C SER A 290 12.86 -3.01 -2.12
N VAL A 291 11.99 -2.21 -1.50
CA VAL A 291 11.10 -1.29 -2.21
C VAL A 291 11.80 0.07 -2.37
N VAL A 292 12.03 0.47 -3.62
CA VAL A 292 12.60 1.76 -3.98
C VAL A 292 11.49 2.66 -4.52
N TYR A 293 11.53 3.93 -4.13
CA TYR A 293 10.56 4.93 -4.57
C TYR A 293 11.30 5.92 -5.46
N VAL A 294 10.99 5.87 -6.75
CA VAL A 294 11.61 6.70 -7.78
C VAL A 294 10.63 7.81 -8.10
N TYR A 295 11.06 9.07 -8.01
CA TYR A 295 10.24 10.16 -8.52
C TYR A 295 9.99 9.90 -9.99
N LYS A 296 8.71 9.91 -10.40
CA LYS A 296 8.39 10.13 -11.80
C LYS A 296 8.96 11.50 -12.08
N GLU A 297 10.11 11.55 -12.76
CA GLU A 297 10.44 12.77 -13.46
C GLU A 297 9.17 13.13 -14.21
N LYS A 298 8.62 14.32 -13.92
CA LYS A 298 7.85 15.00 -14.94
C LYS A 298 8.86 15.08 -16.08
N LYS A 299 8.82 14.12 -17.00
CA LYS A 299 9.01 14.45 -18.38
C LYS A 299 8.12 15.66 -18.53
N LYS A 300 8.73 16.84 -18.52
CA LYS A 300 8.20 17.88 -19.37
C LYS A 300 7.96 17.10 -20.64
N ASP A 301 6.70 17.03 -21.07
CA ASP A 301 6.43 16.87 -22.48
C ASP A 301 7.05 18.10 -23.18
N VAL A 302 8.38 18.26 -23.12
CA VAL A 302 9.12 18.44 -24.33
C VAL A 302 8.81 17.13 -25.04
N LYS A 303 7.74 17.15 -25.82
CA LYS A 303 7.85 16.55 -27.13
C LYS A 303 9.22 17.01 -27.59
N ASP A 304 10.20 16.12 -27.62
CA ASP A 304 11.16 16.18 -28.69
C ASP A 304 10.32 15.97 -29.96
N GLU A 305 9.53 17.00 -30.34
CA GLU A 305 9.49 17.41 -31.72
C GLU A 305 10.97 17.47 -32.03
N LYS A 306 11.45 16.46 -32.76
CA LYS A 306 12.64 16.64 -33.57
C LYS A 306 12.31 17.90 -34.38
N ILE A 307 12.68 19.08 -33.86
CA ILE A 307 12.51 20.33 -34.56
C ILE A 307 13.40 20.12 -35.77
N ASP A 308 12.77 19.81 -36.89
CA ASP A 308 13.47 19.66 -38.13
C ASP A 308 14.05 21.03 -38.44
N PRO A 309 15.39 21.20 -38.43
CA PRO A 309 16.00 22.50 -38.63
C PRO A 309 15.60 23.14 -39.97
N PHE A 310 15.13 22.32 -40.92
CA PHE A 310 14.70 22.72 -42.26
C PHE A 310 13.20 23.04 -42.37
N GLU A 311 12.37 22.73 -41.37
CA GLU A 311 10.92 22.95 -41.44
C GLU A 311 10.52 24.43 -41.58
N PRO A 312 11.16 25.40 -40.88
CA PRO A 312 10.86 26.82 -41.04
C PRO A 312 11.10 27.32 -42.47
N ILE A 313 12.22 26.91 -43.09
CA ILE A 313 12.57 27.35 -44.44
C ILE A 313 11.73 26.65 -45.51
N ILE A 314 11.35 25.38 -45.30
CA ILE A 314 10.41 24.68 -46.18
C ILE A 314 9.04 25.37 -46.16
N ASN A 315 8.59 25.82 -44.99
CA ASN A 315 7.32 26.54 -44.86
C ASN A 315 7.37 27.92 -45.54
N GLU A 316 8.48 28.65 -45.43
CA GLU A 316 8.70 29.91 -46.16
C GLU A 316 8.70 29.69 -47.68
N MET A 317 9.40 28.65 -48.17
CA MET A 317 9.41 28.28 -49.58
C MET A 317 8.01 27.93 -50.11
N LYS A 318 7.23 27.12 -49.38
CA LYS A 318 5.85 26.78 -49.74
C LYS A 318 4.93 28.01 -49.74
N LYS A 319 5.12 28.93 -48.80
CA LYS A 319 4.35 30.18 -48.76
C LYS A 319 4.69 31.06 -49.96
N PHE A 320 5.97 31.19 -50.28
CA PHE A 320 6.42 31.90 -51.48
C PHE A 320 5.85 31.28 -52.76
N GLN A 321 5.84 29.94 -52.88
CA GLN A 321 5.27 29.26 -54.04
C GLN A 321 3.77 29.57 -54.20
N LYS A 322 3.01 29.62 -53.11
CA LYS A 322 1.60 30.05 -53.12
C LYS A 322 1.45 31.52 -53.53
N GLU A 323 2.23 32.43 -52.95
CA GLU A 323 2.25 33.87 -53.30
C GLU A 323 2.65 34.09 -54.77
N PHE A 324 3.53 33.25 -55.30
CA PHE A 324 3.95 33.29 -56.70
C PHE A 324 2.82 32.85 -57.64
N HIS A 325 2.09 31.79 -57.28
CA HIS A 325 0.96 31.28 -58.08
C HIS A 325 -0.27 32.19 -58.04
N THR A 326 -0.41 33.06 -57.03
CA THR A 326 -1.47 34.09 -56.98
C THR A 326 -1.15 35.34 -57.82
N GLY A 327 0.03 35.42 -58.44
CA GLY A 327 0.41 36.53 -59.33
C GLY A 327 0.84 37.80 -58.61
N GLU A 328 1.04 37.77 -57.29
CA GLU A 328 1.35 38.94 -56.46
C GLU A 328 2.84 39.32 -56.46
N VAL A 329 3.69 38.58 -57.17
CA VAL A 329 5.15 38.71 -57.10
C VAL A 329 5.75 39.12 -58.45
N ASN A 330 6.33 40.31 -58.51
CA ASN A 330 7.12 40.78 -59.66
C ASN A 330 8.48 40.05 -59.74
N ARG A 331 9.01 39.86 -60.95
CA ARG A 331 10.29 39.20 -61.26
C ARG A 331 11.45 39.63 -60.35
N LEU A 332 11.58 40.93 -60.08
CA LEU A 332 12.67 41.44 -59.24
C LEU A 332 12.54 40.98 -57.77
N VAL A 333 11.31 40.95 -57.26
CA VAL A 333 11.00 40.48 -55.89
C VAL A 333 11.15 38.96 -55.80
N ALA A 334 10.78 38.23 -56.85
CA ALA A 334 10.97 36.78 -56.93
C ALA A 334 12.46 36.41 -56.87
N THR A 335 13.31 37.05 -57.68
CA THR A 335 14.75 36.78 -57.69
C THR A 335 15.41 37.09 -56.34
N GLN A 336 15.01 38.20 -55.69
CA GLN A 336 15.53 38.56 -54.36
C GLN A 336 15.13 37.55 -53.27
N LYS A 337 13.86 37.14 -53.23
CA LYS A 337 13.38 36.15 -52.26
C LYS A 337 14.05 34.79 -52.47
N ILE A 338 14.24 34.34 -53.71
CA ILE A 338 14.95 33.09 -54.02
C ILE A 338 16.41 33.15 -53.58
N ALA A 339 17.12 34.24 -53.87
CA ALA A 339 18.52 34.41 -53.45
C ALA A 339 18.67 34.37 -51.92
N LYS A 340 17.72 34.98 -51.19
CA LYS A 340 17.66 34.94 -49.72
C LYS A 340 17.43 33.51 -49.21
N MET A 341 16.41 32.82 -49.72
CA MET A 341 16.11 31.43 -49.34
C MET A 341 17.28 30.48 -49.65
N LYS A 342 17.98 30.70 -50.77
CA LYS A 342 19.17 29.92 -51.13
C LYS A 342 20.31 30.13 -50.13
N SER A 343 20.60 31.38 -49.78
CA SER A 343 21.65 31.69 -48.79
C SER A 343 21.32 31.14 -47.40
N GLU A 344 20.06 31.18 -46.98
CA GLU A 344 19.62 30.61 -45.70
C GLU A 344 19.68 29.08 -45.72
N LEU A 345 19.30 28.46 -46.84
CA LEU A 345 19.41 27.01 -47.02
C LEU A 345 20.87 26.55 -46.99
N ASP A 346 21.78 27.23 -47.70
CA ASP A 346 23.21 26.90 -47.70
C ASP A 346 23.81 27.00 -46.29
N LEU A 347 23.40 28.01 -45.51
CA LEU A 347 23.78 28.14 -44.11
C LEU A 347 23.27 26.96 -43.27
N MET A 348 22.03 26.53 -43.47
CA MET A 348 21.46 25.37 -42.75
C MET A 348 22.14 24.06 -43.14
N LEU A 349 22.42 23.85 -44.44
CA LEU A 349 23.14 22.70 -44.96
C LEU A 349 24.56 22.57 -44.40
N SER A 350 25.21 23.70 -44.08
CA SER A 350 26.53 23.72 -43.46
C SER A 350 26.53 23.42 -41.95
N LYS A 351 25.40 23.63 -41.27
CA LYS A 351 25.28 23.54 -39.81
C LYS A 351 24.60 22.26 -39.32
N TYR A 352 23.71 21.67 -40.12
CA TYR A 352 22.88 20.56 -39.69
C TYR A 352 23.00 19.37 -40.65
N GLU A 353 23.35 18.20 -40.09
CA GLU A 353 23.44 16.93 -40.83
C GLU A 353 22.17 16.05 -40.69
N ILE A 354 21.21 16.48 -39.87
CA ILE A 354 19.95 15.79 -39.56
C ILE A 354 18.73 16.62 -40.00
N GLY A 355 17.62 15.98 -40.37
CA GLY A 355 16.35 16.64 -40.76
C GLY A 355 16.00 16.50 -42.24
N SER A 356 15.01 17.25 -42.74
CA SER A 356 14.48 17.14 -44.11
C SER A 356 15.32 17.88 -45.16
N ARG A 357 16.64 17.65 -45.14
CA ARG A 357 17.63 18.24 -46.05
C ARG A 357 17.24 18.09 -47.53
N GLU A 358 16.91 16.88 -47.94
CA GLU A 358 16.55 16.57 -49.34
C GLU A 358 15.25 17.25 -49.76
N ALA A 359 14.27 17.35 -48.85
CA ALA A 359 13.01 18.00 -49.12
C ALA A 359 13.22 19.51 -49.35
N ALA A 360 14.02 20.18 -48.52
CA ALA A 360 14.33 21.60 -48.67
C ALA A 360 15.03 21.93 -49.99
N VAL A 361 16.03 21.12 -50.37
CA VAL A 361 16.74 21.27 -51.67
C VAL A 361 15.79 21.05 -52.84
N LYS A 362 14.92 20.04 -52.77
CA LYS A 362 13.94 19.74 -53.83
C LYS A 362 12.90 20.83 -53.97
N THR A 363 12.40 21.40 -52.87
CA THR A 363 11.43 22.50 -52.89
C THR A 363 12.04 23.77 -53.49
N LEU A 364 13.26 24.14 -53.12
CA LEU A 364 13.94 25.30 -53.72
C LEU A 364 14.17 25.12 -55.22
N ALA A 365 14.62 23.93 -55.65
CA ALA A 365 14.83 23.63 -57.06
C ALA A 365 13.53 23.65 -57.89
N SER A 366 12.39 23.27 -57.30
CA SER A 366 11.07 23.38 -57.96
C SER A 366 10.70 24.84 -58.18
N ILE A 367 10.89 25.68 -57.16
CA ILE A 367 10.61 27.11 -57.21
C ILE A 367 11.50 27.81 -58.25
N GLU A 368 12.80 27.52 -58.26
CA GLU A 368 13.73 28.08 -59.25
C GLU A 368 13.30 27.73 -60.69
N LYS A 369 12.91 26.48 -60.94
CA LYS A 369 12.42 26.04 -62.26
C LYS A 369 11.10 26.71 -62.66
N GLU A 370 10.14 26.80 -61.74
CA GLU A 370 8.83 27.43 -61.99
C GLU A 370 9.00 28.92 -62.32
N VAL A 371 9.85 29.63 -61.57
CA VAL A 371 10.11 31.05 -61.76
C VAL A 371 10.90 31.30 -63.05
N GLU A 372 11.88 30.45 -63.37
CA GLU A 372 12.62 30.54 -64.63
C GLU A 372 11.71 30.28 -65.85
N PHE A 373 10.77 29.34 -65.75
CA PHE A 373 9.81 29.05 -66.82
C PHE A 373 8.81 30.19 -67.06
N VAL A 374 8.34 30.87 -65.99
CA VAL A 374 7.35 31.95 -66.10
C VAL A 374 7.96 33.27 -66.58
N PHE A 375 9.25 33.51 -66.34
CA PHE A 375 9.94 34.77 -66.71
C PHE A 375 10.95 34.64 -67.86
N LYS A 376 11.11 33.45 -68.44
CA LYS A 376 11.69 33.25 -69.79
C LYS A 376 10.64 33.57 -70.83
#